data_AF-A0AAD1WGY1-F1
#
_entry.id   AF-A0AAD1WGY1-F1
#
_cell.length_a   1.000
_cell.length_b   1.000
_cell.length_c   1.000
_cell.angle_alpha   90.00
_cell.angle_beta   90.00
_cell.angle_gamma   90.00
#
_symmetry.space_group_name_H-M   'P 1'
#
loop_
_entity.id
_entity.type
_entity.pdbx_description
1 polymer ?
#
loop_
_entity_poly.entity_id
_entity_poly.type
_entity_poly.pdbx_seq_one_letter_code
_entity_poly.pdbx_strand_id
1 'polypeptide(L)'
;MYVNPMMLCRLLPSVSHSWVHRRWLRKFDMTPSMLALHWQKVFEAHKIPEARESSEILISHALGAKTFHHIPPSVSRCPVSADQLEHVESMGQQRLQRVPVQYIIKEWDFLDMTLQMRPPVFIPRPETEELVGLVLADSQGLLSSTGPRILEVGCGSGAVSLALQRSLPQACVVAIDKTEEAVNLTRNNAERYGLQNKIQVLQHDILFDPPERLLTWGPIDVIVSNPPYIFTADMSMLDPEISRYEDHNALDGGHDGMDVIKGILHLTTCLLKHNGDVFLEGDPRHPHMISQWLKTTHSVQLRLISIFQDFCKKPRFVHLRKS
;
A
#
# COMPACT_ATOMS: atom_id res chain seq x y z
N MET A 1 -19.42 38.04 21.71
CA MET A 1 -18.03 38.52 21.58
C MET A 1 -17.30 37.56 20.64
N TYR A 2 -17.15 37.92 19.37
CA TYR A 2 -16.45 37.10 18.38
C TYR A 2 -14.94 37.17 18.67
N VAL A 3 -14.38 36.08 19.18
CA VAL A 3 -12.92 35.96 19.35
C VAL A 3 -12.39 35.25 18.11
N ASN A 4 -11.51 35.93 17.38
CA ASN A 4 -10.88 35.46 16.16
C ASN A 4 -10.05 34.18 16.45
N PRO A 5 -10.38 33.02 15.86
CA PRO A 5 -9.72 31.75 16.17
C PRO A 5 -8.24 31.69 15.75
N MET A 6 -7.71 32.66 15.00
CA MET A 6 -6.29 32.72 14.65
C MET A 6 -5.38 33.35 15.73
N MET A 7 -5.93 34.05 16.73
CA MET A 7 -5.11 34.82 17.67
C MET A 7 -4.54 34.01 18.84
N LEU A 8 -5.03 32.78 19.08
CA LEU A 8 -4.67 31.99 20.27
C LEU A 8 -3.62 30.89 20.03
N CYS A 9 -3.24 30.58 18.78
CA CYS A 9 -2.15 29.64 18.53
C CYS A 9 -0.75 30.20 18.87
N ARG A 10 -0.62 31.50 19.18
CA ARG A 10 0.69 32.16 19.40
C ARG A 10 1.05 32.41 20.87
N LEU A 11 0.16 32.11 21.80
CA LEU A 11 0.40 32.34 23.21
C LEU A 11 -0.02 31.08 23.95
N LEU A 12 0.92 30.19 24.28
CA LEU A 12 0.95 29.40 25.52
C LEU A 12 2.21 28.51 25.56
N PRO A 13 3.05 28.58 26.61
CA PRO A 13 4.24 27.74 26.75
C PRO A 13 3.91 26.30 27.17
N SER A 14 4.89 25.44 26.93
CA SER A 14 4.93 23.98 27.07
C SER A 14 4.62 23.43 28.48
N VAL A 15 3.33 23.29 28.82
CA VAL A 15 2.87 22.46 29.94
C VAL A 15 1.78 21.53 29.41
N SER A 16 1.90 20.21 29.67
CA SER A 16 1.14 19.08 29.12
C SER A 16 -0.15 19.46 28.37
N HIS A 17 -0.05 19.59 27.04
CA HIS A 17 -1.16 19.98 26.17
C HIS A 17 -2.40 19.09 26.32
N SER A 18 -2.23 17.82 26.76
CA SER A 18 -3.33 16.85 26.74
C SER A 18 -4.44 17.08 27.76
N TRP A 19 -4.21 17.72 28.92
CA TRP A 19 -5.26 17.88 29.93
C TRP A 19 -6.14 19.12 29.70
N VAL A 20 -5.52 20.25 29.37
CA VAL A 20 -6.24 21.51 29.07
C VAL A 20 -7.01 21.38 27.76
N HIS A 21 -6.41 20.72 26.75
CA HIS A 21 -7.06 20.43 25.47
C HIS A 21 -8.27 19.50 25.64
N ARG A 22 -8.14 18.41 26.41
CA ARG A 22 -9.26 17.51 26.78
C ARG A 22 -10.42 18.24 27.44
N ARG A 23 -10.11 19.09 28.43
CA ARG A 23 -11.12 19.83 29.18
C ARG A 23 -11.79 20.93 28.34
N TRP A 24 -11.10 21.45 27.33
CA TRP A 24 -11.65 22.42 26.40
C TRP A 24 -12.59 21.76 25.40
N LEU A 25 -12.17 20.69 24.73
CA LEU A 25 -13.00 19.97 23.75
C LEU A 25 -14.30 19.44 24.38
N ARG A 26 -14.24 18.89 25.61
CA ARG A 26 -15.41 18.40 26.34
C ARG A 26 -16.40 19.49 26.79
N LYS A 27 -16.02 20.77 26.74
CA LYS A 27 -16.89 21.89 27.10
C LYS A 27 -17.71 22.45 25.94
N PHE A 28 -17.38 22.08 24.71
CA PHE A 28 -18.08 22.56 23.52
C PHE A 28 -18.78 21.40 22.82
N ASP A 29 -20.00 21.66 22.37
CA ASP A 29 -20.80 20.76 21.54
C ASP A 29 -20.17 20.63 20.14
N MET A 30 -19.11 19.83 20.06
CA MET A 30 -18.27 19.65 18.89
C MET A 30 -18.96 18.77 17.85
N THR A 31 -19.34 19.33 16.71
CA THR A 31 -19.83 18.55 15.57
C THR A 31 -18.66 17.87 14.82
N PRO A 32 -18.90 16.80 14.03
CA PRO A 32 -17.87 16.17 13.21
C PRO A 32 -17.09 17.15 12.32
N SER A 33 -17.75 18.12 11.69
CA SER A 33 -17.09 19.14 10.85
C SER A 33 -16.21 20.09 11.65
N MET A 34 -16.63 20.48 12.85
CA MET A 34 -15.79 21.31 13.72
C MET A 34 -14.57 20.53 14.22
N LEU A 35 -14.74 19.24 14.54
CA LEU A 35 -13.65 18.38 15.01
C LEU A 35 -12.64 18.09 13.90
N ALA A 36 -13.11 17.86 12.67
CA ALA A 36 -12.26 17.69 11.50
C ALA A 36 -11.45 18.94 11.20
N LEU A 37 -12.07 20.13 11.25
CA LEU A 37 -11.36 21.40 11.06
C LEU A 37 -10.32 21.66 12.16
N HIS A 38 -10.64 21.29 13.40
CA HIS A 38 -9.72 21.41 14.53
C HIS A 38 -8.46 20.56 14.32
N TRP A 39 -8.63 19.26 14.04
CA TRP A 39 -7.49 18.36 13.84
C TRP A 39 -6.70 18.67 12.58
N GLN A 40 -7.35 19.12 11.51
CA GLN A 40 -6.66 19.64 10.32
C GLN A 40 -5.68 20.75 10.70
N LYS A 41 -6.15 21.78 11.45
CA LYS A 41 -5.29 22.89 11.88
C LYS A 41 -4.16 22.45 12.81
N VAL A 42 -4.43 21.50 13.69
CA VAL A 42 -3.41 20.91 14.58
C VAL A 42 -2.33 20.21 13.76
N PHE A 43 -2.70 19.42 12.76
CA PHE A 43 -1.78 18.72 11.87
C PHE A 43 -0.97 19.70 11.00
N GLU A 44 -1.61 20.71 10.41
CA GLU A 44 -0.94 21.78 9.65
C GLU A 44 0.12 22.49 10.51
N ALA A 45 -0.22 22.85 11.76
CA ALA A 45 0.70 23.51 12.68
C ALA A 45 1.95 22.65 13.01
N HIS A 46 1.83 21.33 12.95
CA HIS A 46 2.91 20.37 13.19
C HIS A 46 3.59 19.86 11.90
N LYS A 47 3.23 20.43 10.74
CA LYS A 47 3.75 20.03 9.42
C LYS A 47 3.56 18.55 9.13
N ILE A 48 2.39 18.06 9.52
CA ILE A 48 1.92 16.71 9.18
C ILE A 48 1.35 16.77 7.75
N PRO A 49 1.80 15.90 6.82
CA PRO A 49 1.28 15.88 5.46
C PRO A 49 -0.18 15.41 5.43
N GLU A 50 -0.91 15.80 4.39
CA GLU A 50 -2.32 15.37 4.17
C GLU A 50 -3.20 15.67 5.40
N ALA A 51 -3.01 16.86 5.99
CA ALA A 51 -3.62 17.23 7.26
C ALA A 51 -5.16 17.17 7.22
N ARG A 52 -5.76 17.59 6.11
CA ARG A 52 -7.20 17.58 5.94
C ARG A 52 -7.71 16.15 5.81
N GLU A 53 -7.13 15.39 4.90
CA GLU A 53 -7.48 14.01 4.58
C GLU A 53 -7.31 13.13 5.82
N SER A 54 -6.17 13.23 6.50
CA SER A 54 -5.91 12.55 7.78
C SER A 54 -7.02 12.84 8.79
N SER A 55 -7.37 14.11 8.97
CA SER A 55 -8.43 14.50 9.90
C SER A 55 -9.79 13.92 9.52
N GLU A 56 -10.21 14.10 8.26
CA GLU A 56 -11.48 13.58 7.76
C GLU A 56 -11.57 12.05 7.91
N ILE A 57 -10.49 11.31 7.63
CA ILE A 57 -10.40 9.85 7.82
C ILE A 57 -10.56 9.47 9.29
N LEU A 58 -9.79 10.09 10.19
CA LEU A 58 -9.85 9.78 11.63
C LEU A 58 -11.25 10.02 12.21
N ILE A 59 -11.90 11.12 11.84
CA ILE A 59 -13.24 11.44 12.33
C ILE A 59 -14.27 10.44 11.76
N SER A 60 -14.17 10.11 10.47
CA SER A 60 -15.06 9.12 9.84
C SER A 60 -14.95 7.75 10.51
N HIS A 61 -13.72 7.30 10.75
CA HIS A 61 -13.44 6.03 11.41
C HIS A 61 -14.04 5.98 12.83
N ALA A 62 -13.84 7.02 13.63
CA ALA A 62 -14.41 7.10 14.98
C ALA A 62 -15.95 7.12 15.00
N LEU A 63 -16.58 7.57 13.91
CA LEU A 63 -18.03 7.61 13.73
C LEU A 63 -18.60 6.34 13.05
N GLY A 64 -17.74 5.39 12.67
CA GLY A 64 -18.14 4.18 11.94
C GLY A 64 -18.61 4.44 10.50
N ALA A 65 -18.23 5.58 9.91
CA ALA A 65 -18.53 5.93 8.54
C ALA A 65 -17.36 5.56 7.61
N LYS A 66 -17.66 5.09 6.40
CA LYS A 66 -16.62 4.72 5.41
C LYS A 66 -15.76 5.93 5.00
N THR A 67 -16.39 7.07 4.73
CA THR A 67 -15.70 8.34 4.46
C THR A 67 -16.44 9.50 5.09
N PHE A 68 -15.82 10.67 5.10
CA PHE A 68 -16.38 11.85 5.75
C PHE A 68 -17.69 12.31 5.11
N HIS A 69 -17.82 12.14 3.79
CA HIS A 69 -19.05 12.42 3.05
C HIS A 69 -20.18 11.40 3.32
N HIS A 70 -19.84 10.21 3.82
CA HIS A 70 -20.83 9.19 4.19
C HIS A 70 -21.36 9.34 5.62
N ILE A 71 -20.91 10.33 6.38
CA ILE A 71 -21.47 10.61 7.71
C ILE A 71 -22.93 11.06 7.54
N PRO A 72 -23.92 10.35 8.13
CA PRO A 72 -25.33 10.68 7.96
C PRO A 72 -25.66 12.12 8.43
N PRO A 73 -26.59 12.84 7.78
CA PRO A 73 -26.99 14.18 8.20
C PRO A 73 -27.47 14.28 9.65
N SER A 74 -28.07 13.20 10.16
CA SER A 74 -28.50 13.09 11.57
C SER A 74 -27.33 13.02 12.55
N VAL A 75 -26.16 12.54 12.12
CA VAL A 75 -24.94 12.44 12.92
C VAL A 75 -24.08 13.69 12.75
N SER A 76 -23.97 14.21 11.51
CA SER A 76 -23.10 15.35 11.20
C SER A 76 -23.50 16.66 11.87
N ARG A 77 -24.78 16.81 12.24
CA ARG A 77 -25.31 17.98 12.95
C ARG A 77 -25.33 17.83 14.47
N CYS A 78 -25.08 16.63 14.97
CA CYS A 78 -25.08 16.34 16.39
C CYS A 78 -23.66 16.49 16.97
N PRO A 79 -23.55 16.87 18.25
CA PRO A 79 -22.27 16.80 18.95
C PRO A 79 -21.75 15.37 19.00
N VAL A 80 -20.45 15.19 18.82
CA VAL A 80 -19.81 13.88 19.04
C VAL A 80 -19.90 13.49 20.51
N SER A 81 -20.07 12.20 20.78
CA SER A 81 -20.06 11.69 22.16
C SER A 81 -18.69 11.82 22.81
N ALA A 82 -18.64 11.73 24.15
CA ALA A 82 -17.37 11.77 24.89
C ALA A 82 -16.41 10.64 24.48
N ASP A 83 -16.95 9.44 24.23
CA ASP A 83 -16.16 8.27 23.80
C ASP A 83 -15.59 8.47 22.39
N GLN A 84 -16.39 8.99 21.45
CA GLN A 84 -15.92 9.34 20.10
C GLN A 84 -14.84 10.42 20.15
N LEU A 85 -15.01 11.44 21.00
CA LEU A 85 -14.03 12.50 21.17
C LEU A 85 -12.70 11.94 21.70
N GLU A 86 -12.74 11.07 22.69
CA GLU A 86 -11.56 10.42 23.26
C GLU A 86 -10.87 9.50 22.25
N HIS A 87 -11.66 8.77 21.44
CA HIS A 87 -11.15 7.94 20.37
C HIS A 87 -10.44 8.77 19.28
N VAL A 88 -11.06 9.85 18.79
CA VAL A 88 -10.45 10.78 17.82
C VAL A 88 -9.19 11.41 18.41
N GLU A 89 -9.20 11.78 19.68
CA GLU A 89 -8.02 12.36 20.32
C GLU A 89 -6.86 11.37 20.37
N SER A 90 -7.10 10.14 20.78
CA SER A 90 -6.08 9.08 20.79
C SER A 90 -5.45 8.88 19.41
N MET A 91 -6.28 8.81 18.37
CA MET A 91 -5.80 8.69 16.98
C MET A 91 -5.05 9.94 16.51
N GLY A 92 -5.53 11.13 16.85
CA GLY A 92 -4.86 12.38 16.51
C GLY A 92 -3.49 12.51 17.17
N GLN A 93 -3.33 12.04 18.40
CA GLN A 93 -2.02 11.97 19.07
C GLN A 93 -1.06 11.00 18.37
N GLN A 94 -1.55 9.85 17.90
CA GLN A 94 -0.73 8.93 17.09
C GLN A 94 -0.31 9.58 15.78
N ARG A 95 -1.23 10.29 15.09
CA ARG A 95 -0.90 11.00 13.85
C ARG A 95 0.13 12.10 14.06
N LEU A 96 0.09 12.80 15.20
CA LEU A 96 1.12 13.78 15.59
C LEU A 96 2.50 13.16 15.81
N GLN A 97 2.58 11.87 16.16
CA GLN A 97 3.84 11.12 16.17
C GLN A 97 4.29 10.69 14.77
N ARG A 98 3.57 11.09 13.73
CA ARG A 98 3.78 10.73 12.32
C ARG A 98 3.47 9.28 11.99
N VAL A 99 2.67 8.59 12.80
CA VAL A 99 2.13 7.28 12.41
C VAL A 99 1.26 7.47 11.16
N PRO A 100 1.47 6.71 10.07
CA PRO A 100 0.59 6.72 8.90
C PRO A 100 -0.87 6.50 9.29
N VAL A 101 -1.79 7.26 8.70
CA VAL A 101 -3.22 7.21 9.05
C VAL A 101 -3.81 5.81 8.87
N GLN A 102 -3.31 5.07 7.88
CA GLN A 102 -3.67 3.70 7.55
C GLN A 102 -3.37 2.72 8.69
N TYR A 103 -2.25 2.91 9.39
CA TYR A 103 -1.91 2.10 10.57
C TYR A 103 -2.71 2.51 11.81
N ILE A 104 -3.10 3.78 11.90
CA ILE A 104 -3.94 4.27 13.00
C ILE A 104 -5.34 3.65 12.91
N ILE A 105 -5.96 3.69 11.72
CA ILE A 105 -7.30 3.12 11.48
C ILE A 105 -7.28 1.61 11.18
N LYS A 106 -6.09 1.05 10.93
CA LYS A 106 -5.80 -0.38 10.68
C LYS A 106 -6.46 -0.95 9.43
N GLU A 107 -6.83 -0.10 8.49
CA GLU A 107 -7.35 -0.49 7.19
C GLU A 107 -7.04 0.54 6.12
N TRP A 108 -7.09 0.12 4.86
CA TRP A 108 -6.89 0.99 3.71
C TRP A 108 -7.65 0.48 2.50
N ASP A 109 -8.21 1.40 1.72
CA ASP A 109 -8.89 1.07 0.48
C ASP A 109 -7.85 0.83 -0.63
N PHE A 110 -8.04 -0.22 -1.40
CA PHE A 110 -7.29 -0.58 -2.60
C PHE A 110 -8.28 -1.15 -3.62
N LEU A 111 -8.47 -0.43 -4.73
CA LEU A 111 -9.55 -0.70 -5.70
C LEU A 111 -10.93 -0.77 -5.01
N ASP A 112 -11.69 -1.86 -5.22
CA ASP A 112 -13.00 -2.10 -4.61
C ASP A 112 -12.92 -2.76 -3.22
N MET A 113 -11.72 -2.91 -2.66
CA MET A 113 -11.47 -3.61 -1.41
C MET A 113 -11.00 -2.65 -0.30
N THR A 114 -11.44 -2.90 0.92
CA THR A 114 -10.84 -2.39 2.16
C THR A 114 -9.99 -3.49 2.80
N LEU A 115 -8.68 -3.32 2.78
CA LEU A 115 -7.70 -4.27 3.31
C LEU A 115 -7.35 -3.91 4.76
N GLN A 116 -7.15 -4.91 5.63
CA GLN A 116 -6.52 -4.70 6.92
C GLN A 116 -5.06 -4.26 6.73
N MET A 117 -4.62 -3.29 7.53
CA MET A 117 -3.25 -2.77 7.54
C MET A 117 -2.66 -2.94 8.94
N ARG A 118 -1.36 -3.26 9.00
CA ARG A 118 -0.59 -3.25 10.24
C ARG A 118 0.90 -3.07 9.94
N PRO A 119 1.65 -2.32 10.78
CA PRO A 119 3.08 -2.26 10.67
C PRO A 119 3.71 -3.63 10.95
N PRO A 120 4.86 -3.94 10.34
CA PRO A 120 5.65 -3.08 9.46
C PRO A 120 5.31 -3.27 7.96
N VAL A 121 4.21 -3.94 7.63
CA VAL A 121 3.87 -4.33 6.25
C VAL A 121 3.52 -3.12 5.39
N PHE A 122 4.17 -3.01 4.23
CA PHE A 122 4.00 -1.93 3.25
C PHE A 122 2.54 -1.56 2.99
N ILE A 123 2.26 -0.26 2.99
CA ILE A 123 0.93 0.29 2.67
C ILE A 123 0.83 0.45 1.14
N PRO A 124 -0.09 -0.26 0.45
CA PRO A 124 -0.26 -0.14 -1.00
C PRO A 124 -0.45 1.30 -1.44
N ARG A 125 0.21 1.68 -2.56
CA ARG A 125 0.15 3.03 -3.12
C ARG A 125 -0.92 3.11 -4.21
N PRO A 126 -1.50 4.29 -4.48
CA PRO A 126 -2.46 4.47 -5.58
C PRO A 126 -1.92 4.02 -6.93
N GLU A 127 -0.64 4.21 -7.21
CA GLU A 127 0.02 3.77 -8.44
C GLU A 127 -0.09 2.24 -8.61
N THR A 128 -0.01 1.46 -7.53
CA THR A 128 -0.09 0.00 -7.56
C THR A 128 -1.46 -0.51 -8.04
N GLU A 129 -2.52 0.30 -7.97
CA GLU A 129 -3.81 -0.03 -8.58
C GLU A 129 -3.72 -0.10 -10.12
N GLU A 130 -2.89 0.75 -10.74
CA GLU A 130 -2.67 0.74 -12.18
C GLU A 130 -1.95 -0.55 -12.63
N LEU A 131 -1.04 -1.08 -11.80
CA LEU A 131 -0.36 -2.36 -12.06
C LEU A 131 -1.38 -3.50 -12.22
N VAL A 132 -2.40 -3.57 -11.36
CA VAL A 132 -3.49 -4.55 -11.48
C VAL A 132 -4.22 -4.38 -12.81
N GLY A 133 -4.55 -3.13 -13.17
CA GLY A 133 -5.22 -2.82 -14.44
C GLY A 133 -4.42 -3.28 -15.66
N LEU A 134 -3.10 -3.08 -15.66
CA LEU A 134 -2.21 -3.52 -16.74
C LEU A 134 -2.20 -5.04 -16.89
N VAL A 135 -2.09 -5.77 -15.77
CA VAL A 135 -2.14 -7.25 -15.77
C VAL A 135 -3.48 -7.74 -16.31
N LEU A 136 -4.60 -7.14 -15.87
CA LEU A 136 -5.93 -7.53 -16.32
C LEU A 136 -6.14 -7.27 -17.82
N ALA A 137 -5.63 -6.15 -18.34
CA ALA A 137 -5.76 -5.80 -19.75
C ALA A 137 -5.07 -6.82 -20.67
N ASP A 138 -3.86 -7.28 -20.30
CA ASP A 138 -3.12 -8.29 -21.08
C ASP A 138 -3.67 -9.72 -20.85
N SER A 139 -4.11 -10.02 -19.63
CA SER A 139 -4.68 -11.34 -19.26
C SER A 139 -6.00 -11.66 -19.96
N GLN A 140 -6.73 -10.68 -20.50
CA GLN A 140 -7.93 -10.94 -21.31
C GLN A 140 -7.62 -11.80 -22.55
N GLY A 141 -6.39 -11.72 -23.10
CA GLY A 141 -5.94 -12.59 -24.19
C GLY A 141 -5.62 -14.03 -23.77
N LEU A 142 -5.47 -14.28 -22.46
CA LEU A 142 -5.09 -15.57 -21.86
C LEU A 142 -6.29 -16.34 -21.28
N LEU A 143 -7.52 -15.87 -21.51
CA LEU A 143 -8.76 -16.48 -21.02
C LEU A 143 -9.05 -17.81 -21.73
N SER A 144 -8.31 -18.85 -21.34
CA SER A 144 -8.65 -20.25 -21.59
C SER A 144 -9.68 -20.75 -20.57
N SER A 145 -10.22 -21.95 -20.76
CA SER A 145 -11.18 -22.58 -19.84
C SER A 145 -10.67 -22.73 -18.39
N THR A 146 -9.36 -22.69 -18.16
CA THR A 146 -8.74 -22.90 -16.85
C THR A 146 -8.18 -21.65 -16.19
N GLY A 147 -8.28 -20.48 -16.83
CA GLY A 147 -7.69 -19.21 -16.35
C GLY A 147 -6.15 -19.21 -16.30
N PRO A 148 -5.52 -18.04 -16.05
CA PRO A 148 -4.07 -17.93 -15.94
C PRO A 148 -3.56 -18.35 -14.54
N ARG A 149 -2.33 -18.86 -14.49
CA ARG A 149 -1.57 -19.02 -13.25
C ARG A 149 -0.74 -17.77 -13.02
N ILE A 150 -0.97 -17.09 -11.91
CA ILE A 150 -0.35 -15.80 -11.59
C ILE A 150 0.49 -15.96 -10.33
N LEU A 151 1.73 -15.48 -10.38
CA LEU A 151 2.62 -15.38 -9.21
C LEU A 151 2.84 -13.91 -8.87
N GLU A 152 2.44 -13.49 -7.67
CA GLU A 152 2.88 -12.22 -7.09
C GLU A 152 4.12 -12.44 -6.22
N VAL A 153 5.17 -11.65 -6.47
CA VAL A 153 6.36 -11.59 -5.61
C VAL A 153 6.33 -10.33 -4.75
N GLY A 154 6.43 -10.51 -3.43
CA GLY A 154 6.35 -9.40 -2.46
C GLY A 154 4.91 -8.99 -2.16
N CYS A 155 4.05 -9.94 -1.81
CA CYS A 155 2.61 -9.68 -1.72
C CYS A 155 2.17 -8.73 -0.61
N GLY A 156 2.99 -8.51 0.44
CA GLY A 156 2.69 -7.53 1.49
C GLY A 156 1.33 -7.76 2.15
N SER A 157 0.39 -6.85 1.91
CA SER A 157 -0.99 -6.94 2.42
C SER A 157 -1.93 -7.83 1.59
N GLY A 158 -1.46 -8.32 0.45
CA GLY A 158 -2.21 -9.11 -0.52
C GLY A 158 -2.95 -8.26 -1.56
N ALA A 159 -2.68 -6.96 -1.62
CA ALA A 159 -3.46 -6.00 -2.41
C ALA A 159 -3.61 -6.42 -3.88
N VAL A 160 -2.49 -6.71 -4.56
CA VAL A 160 -2.49 -7.10 -5.97
C VAL A 160 -3.05 -8.52 -6.15
N SER A 161 -2.56 -9.51 -5.39
CA SER A 161 -3.04 -10.90 -5.47
C SER A 161 -4.55 -11.03 -5.28
N LEU A 162 -5.10 -10.37 -4.27
CA LEU A 162 -6.54 -10.43 -3.96
C LEU A 162 -7.35 -9.73 -5.05
N ALA A 163 -6.88 -8.58 -5.53
CA ALA A 163 -7.55 -7.86 -6.61
C ALA A 163 -7.58 -8.67 -7.92
N LEU A 164 -6.46 -9.30 -8.28
CA LEU A 164 -6.36 -10.17 -9.45
C LEU A 164 -7.25 -11.40 -9.31
N GLN A 165 -7.26 -12.06 -8.15
CA GLN A 165 -8.10 -13.23 -7.91
C GLN A 165 -9.60 -12.91 -8.00
N ARG A 166 -10.04 -11.74 -7.50
CA ARG A 166 -11.43 -11.28 -7.59
C ARG A 166 -11.83 -10.97 -9.02
N SER A 167 -10.94 -10.33 -9.77
CA SER A 167 -11.17 -9.92 -11.15
C SER A 167 -11.10 -11.08 -12.13
N LEU A 168 -10.33 -12.12 -11.81
CA LEU A 168 -10.17 -13.33 -12.61
C LEU A 168 -10.54 -14.56 -11.76
N PRO A 169 -11.84 -14.91 -11.62
CA PRO A 169 -12.28 -15.99 -10.73
C PRO A 169 -11.73 -17.38 -11.08
N GLN A 170 -11.28 -17.58 -12.32
CA GLN A 170 -10.65 -18.81 -12.79
C GLN A 170 -9.12 -18.79 -12.67
N ALA A 171 -8.51 -17.66 -12.33
CA ALA A 171 -7.06 -17.61 -12.13
C ALA A 171 -6.68 -18.43 -10.91
N CYS A 172 -5.47 -19.01 -10.97
CA CYS A 172 -4.80 -19.60 -9.83
C CYS A 172 -3.72 -18.62 -9.38
N VAL A 173 -3.95 -17.92 -8.28
CA VAL A 173 -3.02 -16.91 -7.77
C VAL A 173 -2.17 -17.49 -6.64
N VAL A 174 -0.86 -17.34 -6.79
CA VAL A 174 0.15 -17.67 -5.78
C VAL A 174 0.83 -16.38 -5.37
N ALA A 175 0.84 -16.11 -4.08
CA ALA A 175 1.39 -14.92 -3.47
C ALA A 175 2.58 -15.32 -2.60
N ILE A 176 3.74 -14.72 -2.81
CA ILE A 176 4.93 -14.98 -1.99
C ILE A 176 5.43 -13.71 -1.33
N ASP A 177 5.96 -13.84 -0.13
CA ASP A 177 6.67 -12.77 0.58
C ASP A 177 7.79 -13.36 1.44
N LYS A 178 8.85 -12.59 1.71
CA LYS A 178 9.97 -13.04 2.55
C LYS A 178 9.60 -13.02 4.04
N THR A 179 8.69 -12.12 4.43
CA THR A 179 8.31 -11.91 5.84
C THR A 179 7.08 -12.71 6.23
N GLU A 180 7.07 -13.25 7.45
CA GLU A 180 5.90 -13.98 7.96
C GLU A 180 4.72 -13.02 8.25
N GLU A 181 5.02 -11.79 8.64
CA GLU A 181 4.05 -10.73 8.90
C GLU A 181 3.21 -10.39 7.66
N ALA A 182 3.85 -10.24 6.49
CA ALA A 182 3.16 -10.00 5.22
C ALA A 182 2.33 -11.22 4.79
N VAL A 183 2.91 -12.42 4.86
CA VAL A 183 2.20 -13.67 4.57
C VAL A 183 0.94 -13.81 5.42
N ASN A 184 1.04 -13.56 6.73
CA ASN A 184 -0.10 -13.64 7.63
C ASN A 184 -1.11 -12.51 7.38
N LEU A 185 -0.68 -11.30 7.01
CA LEU A 185 -1.60 -10.22 6.64
C LEU A 185 -2.36 -10.53 5.34
N THR A 186 -1.68 -11.05 4.33
CA THR A 186 -2.29 -11.50 3.08
C THR A 186 -3.33 -12.59 3.33
N ARG A 187 -3.04 -13.58 4.19
CA ARG A 187 -4.01 -14.61 4.59
C ARG A 187 -5.24 -14.05 5.30
N ASN A 188 -5.03 -13.16 6.27
CA ASN A 188 -6.13 -12.50 6.99
C ASN A 188 -7.05 -11.71 6.03
N ASN A 189 -6.45 -10.98 5.08
CA ASN A 189 -7.21 -10.27 4.06
C ASN A 189 -7.92 -11.24 3.10
N ALA A 190 -7.28 -12.35 2.72
CA ALA A 190 -7.93 -13.38 1.93
C ALA A 190 -9.17 -13.96 2.62
N GLU A 191 -9.08 -14.26 3.91
CA GLU A 191 -10.21 -14.72 4.72
C GLU A 191 -11.35 -13.69 4.78
N ARG A 192 -11.01 -12.40 4.99
CA ARG A 192 -12.00 -11.29 4.99
C ARG A 192 -12.83 -11.23 3.71
N TYR A 193 -12.24 -11.64 2.58
CA TYR A 193 -12.90 -11.67 1.27
C TYR A 193 -13.38 -13.05 0.81
N GLY A 194 -13.24 -14.11 1.63
CA GLY A 194 -13.63 -15.47 1.26
C GLY A 194 -12.74 -16.12 0.19
N LEU A 195 -11.49 -15.66 0.07
CA LEU A 195 -10.52 -16.06 -0.96
C LEU A 195 -9.41 -16.98 -0.42
N GLN A 196 -9.46 -17.38 0.85
CA GLN A 196 -8.45 -18.24 1.49
C GLN A 196 -8.25 -19.60 0.81
N ASN A 197 -9.28 -20.09 0.10
CA ASN A 197 -9.21 -21.33 -0.68
C ASN A 197 -8.96 -21.09 -2.18
N LYS A 198 -8.79 -19.83 -2.59
CA LYS A 198 -8.60 -19.40 -3.98
C LYS A 198 -7.18 -18.96 -4.25
N ILE A 199 -6.51 -18.36 -3.27
CA ILE A 199 -5.10 -17.98 -3.37
C ILE A 199 -4.22 -18.90 -2.52
N GLN A 200 -2.96 -19.03 -2.91
CA GLN A 200 -1.94 -19.73 -2.14
C GLN A 200 -0.92 -18.72 -1.64
N VAL A 201 -0.66 -18.68 -0.34
CA VAL A 201 0.23 -17.67 0.27
C VAL A 201 1.39 -18.37 0.95
N LEU A 202 2.61 -18.09 0.50
CA LEU A 202 3.82 -18.80 0.92
C LEU A 202 4.89 -17.82 1.41
N GLN A 203 5.61 -18.20 2.45
CA GLN A 203 6.83 -17.51 2.81
C GLN A 203 7.98 -18.00 1.92
N HIS A 204 8.57 -17.09 1.16
CA HIS A 204 9.70 -17.37 0.27
C HIS A 204 10.49 -16.10 -0.01
N ASP A 205 11.78 -16.12 0.29
CA ASP A 205 12.69 -15.04 -0.07
C ASP A 205 13.36 -15.32 -1.42
N ILE A 206 12.98 -14.58 -2.46
CA ILE A 206 13.49 -14.80 -3.82
C ILE A 206 15.01 -14.64 -3.97
N LEU A 207 15.68 -13.97 -3.03
CA LEU A 207 17.13 -13.76 -3.07
C LEU A 207 17.91 -14.88 -2.39
N PHE A 208 17.30 -15.56 -1.41
CA PHE A 208 18.00 -16.50 -0.53
C PHE A 208 17.42 -17.91 -0.55
N ASP A 209 16.14 -18.07 -0.85
CA ASP A 209 15.51 -19.37 -0.95
C ASP A 209 15.71 -19.99 -2.35
N PRO A 210 15.83 -21.32 -2.43
CA PRO A 210 15.98 -22.03 -3.69
C PRO A 210 14.68 -21.98 -4.52
N PRO A 211 14.72 -21.57 -5.81
CA PRO A 211 13.54 -21.44 -6.67
C PRO A 211 12.81 -22.77 -6.90
N GLU A 212 13.48 -23.91 -6.66
CA GLU A 212 12.93 -25.25 -6.72
C GLU A 212 11.69 -25.41 -5.83
N ARG A 213 11.63 -24.68 -4.71
CA ARG A 213 10.48 -24.68 -3.78
C ARG A 213 9.20 -24.17 -4.44
N LEU A 214 9.31 -23.39 -5.51
CA LEU A 214 8.19 -22.81 -6.23
C LEU A 214 7.77 -23.63 -7.47
N LEU A 215 8.53 -24.64 -7.89
CA LEU A 215 8.27 -25.40 -9.12
C LEU A 215 6.91 -26.10 -9.11
N THR A 216 6.42 -26.51 -7.95
CA THR A 216 5.08 -27.11 -7.77
C THR A 216 3.95 -26.16 -8.16
N TRP A 217 4.21 -24.86 -8.09
CA TRP A 217 3.27 -23.79 -8.44
C TRP A 217 3.41 -23.32 -9.89
N GLY A 218 4.41 -23.81 -10.62
CA GLY A 218 4.61 -23.55 -12.04
C GLY A 218 4.01 -24.63 -12.96
N PRO A 219 4.14 -24.44 -14.29
CA PRO A 219 4.67 -23.23 -14.92
C PRO A 219 3.65 -22.07 -14.85
N ILE A 220 4.16 -20.85 -14.72
CA ILE A 220 3.40 -19.60 -14.48
C ILE A 220 3.13 -18.88 -15.79
N ASP A 221 1.93 -18.30 -15.94
CA ASP A 221 1.55 -17.47 -17.09
C ASP A 221 1.98 -16.01 -16.88
N VAL A 222 1.79 -15.47 -15.69
CA VAL A 222 2.10 -14.07 -15.35
C VAL A 222 2.84 -13.99 -14.01
N ILE A 223 3.96 -13.28 -13.99
CA ILE A 223 4.60 -12.82 -12.75
C ILE A 223 4.31 -11.33 -12.59
N VAL A 224 3.86 -10.93 -11.40
CA VAL A 224 3.60 -9.53 -11.06
C VAL A 224 4.34 -9.19 -9.78
N SER A 225 4.86 -7.96 -9.67
CA SER A 225 5.49 -7.51 -8.43
C SER A 225 5.52 -5.99 -8.33
N ASN A 226 5.29 -5.50 -7.11
CA ASN A 226 5.78 -4.22 -6.64
C ASN A 226 6.93 -4.49 -5.65
N PRO A 227 8.16 -4.74 -6.13
CA PRO A 227 9.27 -5.12 -5.27
C PRO A 227 9.85 -3.90 -4.54
N PRO A 228 10.65 -4.10 -3.48
CA PRO A 228 11.55 -3.06 -2.97
C PRO A 228 12.44 -2.54 -4.11
N TYR A 229 12.30 -1.26 -4.43
CA TYR A 229 12.93 -0.65 -5.61
C TYR A 229 13.65 0.67 -5.29
N ILE A 230 13.58 1.16 -4.05
CA ILE A 230 14.22 2.43 -3.68
C ILE A 230 15.73 2.20 -3.63
N PHE A 231 16.47 3.14 -4.21
CA PHE A 231 17.93 3.12 -4.17
C PHE A 231 18.37 3.37 -2.73
N THR A 232 19.32 2.59 -2.22
CA THR A 232 19.82 2.77 -0.84
C THR A 232 20.25 4.21 -0.53
N ALA A 233 20.81 4.92 -1.50
CA ALA A 233 21.19 6.34 -1.35
C ALA A 233 19.98 7.28 -1.11
N ASP A 234 18.82 6.95 -1.68
CA ASP A 234 17.60 7.75 -1.61
C ASP A 234 16.78 7.45 -0.34
N MET A 235 17.07 6.34 0.36
CA MET A 235 16.37 5.94 1.61
C MET A 235 16.43 7.04 2.69
N SER A 236 17.51 7.82 2.73
CA SER A 236 17.69 8.92 3.69
C SER A 236 16.74 10.12 3.45
N MET A 237 16.15 10.19 2.26
CA MET A 237 15.26 11.28 1.83
C MET A 237 13.78 10.95 2.02
N LEU A 238 13.46 9.74 2.52
CA LEU A 238 12.10 9.31 2.75
C LEU A 238 11.42 10.14 3.85
N ASP A 239 10.12 10.37 3.67
CA ASP A 239 9.32 11.05 4.68
C ASP A 239 9.37 10.31 6.02
N PRO A 240 9.27 11.02 7.17
CA PRO A 240 9.34 10.38 8.48
C PRO A 240 8.24 9.33 8.71
N GLU A 241 7.06 9.54 8.11
CA GLU A 241 5.95 8.59 8.09
C GLU A 241 6.38 7.23 7.53
N ILE A 242 7.17 7.23 6.46
CA ILE A 242 7.64 6.03 5.77
C ILE A 242 8.84 5.45 6.53
N SER A 243 9.89 6.25 6.71
CA SER A 243 11.16 5.81 7.31
C SER A 243 11.05 5.34 8.76
N ARG A 244 10.02 5.73 9.52
CA ARG A 244 9.86 5.30 10.92
C ARG A 244 8.94 4.10 11.10
N TYR A 245 7.99 3.88 10.19
CA TYR A 245 6.87 2.96 10.44
C TYR A 245 6.71 1.87 9.39
N GLU A 246 7.26 2.02 8.20
CA GLU A 246 7.28 0.96 7.18
C GLU A 246 8.59 0.15 7.27
N ASP A 247 8.52 -1.14 6.90
CA ASP A 247 9.71 -2.01 6.86
C ASP A 247 10.71 -1.48 5.83
N HIS A 248 11.93 -1.17 6.27
CA HIS A 248 13.00 -0.74 5.36
C HIS A 248 13.32 -1.82 4.33
N ASN A 249 13.18 -3.10 4.71
CA ASN A 249 13.41 -4.21 3.80
C ASN A 249 12.31 -4.36 2.73
N ALA A 250 11.15 -3.72 2.92
CA ALA A 250 10.09 -3.63 1.92
C ALA A 250 10.30 -2.44 0.96
N LEU A 251 11.29 -1.59 1.23
CA LEU A 251 11.54 -0.34 0.49
C LEU A 251 12.88 -0.37 -0.25
N ASP A 252 13.95 -0.75 0.44
CA ASP A 252 15.32 -0.75 -0.09
C ASP A 252 15.53 -1.88 -1.11
N GLY A 253 15.72 -1.51 -2.37
CA GLY A 253 16.02 -2.42 -3.47
C GLY A 253 17.52 -2.61 -3.70
N GLY A 254 18.37 -2.14 -2.79
CA GLY A 254 19.82 -2.19 -2.88
C GLY A 254 20.44 -0.96 -3.55
N HIS A 255 21.74 -1.04 -3.83
CA HIS A 255 22.54 0.10 -4.30
C HIS A 255 21.91 0.83 -5.50
N ASP A 256 21.36 0.08 -6.44
CA ASP A 256 20.72 0.59 -7.66
C ASP A 256 19.19 0.29 -7.71
N GLY A 257 18.61 -0.15 -6.59
CA GLY A 257 17.20 -0.52 -6.51
C GLY A 257 16.80 -1.77 -7.31
N MET A 258 17.76 -2.52 -7.86
CA MET A 258 17.47 -3.63 -8.78
C MET A 258 17.69 -5.02 -8.17
N ASP A 259 18.06 -5.18 -6.90
CA ASP A 259 18.44 -6.49 -6.36
C ASP A 259 17.27 -7.48 -6.42
N VAL A 260 16.11 -7.09 -5.89
CA VAL A 260 14.90 -7.92 -5.92
C VAL A 260 14.37 -8.06 -7.36
N ILE A 261 14.41 -6.98 -8.16
CA ILE A 261 14.04 -7.01 -9.58
C ILE A 261 14.86 -8.07 -10.32
N LYS A 262 16.18 -8.06 -10.18
CA LYS A 262 17.08 -9.04 -10.80
C LYS A 262 16.73 -10.46 -10.34
N GLY A 263 16.45 -10.67 -9.06
CA GLY A 263 16.00 -11.97 -8.54
C GLY A 263 14.72 -12.47 -9.20
N ILE A 264 13.71 -11.60 -9.35
CA ILE A 264 12.46 -11.90 -10.08
C ILE A 264 12.75 -12.27 -11.54
N LEU A 265 13.61 -11.49 -12.23
CA LEU A 265 13.96 -11.77 -13.62
C LEU A 265 14.67 -13.12 -13.78
N HIS A 266 15.53 -13.52 -12.84
CA HIS A 266 16.14 -14.85 -12.86
C HIS A 266 15.13 -15.96 -12.60
N LEU A 267 14.15 -15.74 -11.70
CA LEU A 267 13.09 -16.70 -11.41
C LEU A 267 12.27 -17.08 -12.66
N THR A 268 12.16 -16.16 -13.64
CA THR A 268 11.49 -16.44 -14.91
C THR A 268 12.10 -17.59 -15.70
N THR A 269 13.39 -17.88 -15.52
CA THR A 269 14.08 -18.95 -16.25
C THR A 269 13.46 -20.32 -16.00
N CYS A 270 13.07 -20.59 -14.75
CA CYS A 270 12.56 -21.90 -14.33
C CYS A 270 11.03 -21.96 -14.19
N LEU A 271 10.36 -20.84 -13.87
CA LEU A 271 8.91 -20.85 -13.61
C LEU A 271 8.05 -20.31 -14.75
N LEU A 272 8.51 -19.30 -15.48
CA LEU A 272 7.67 -18.61 -16.45
C LEU A 272 7.55 -19.42 -17.74
N LYS A 273 6.32 -19.58 -18.24
CA LYS A 273 6.04 -20.22 -19.53
C LYS A 273 6.68 -19.45 -20.68
N HIS A 274 6.91 -20.14 -21.79
CA HIS A 274 7.15 -19.47 -23.06
C HIS A 274 5.97 -18.55 -23.40
N ASN A 275 6.24 -17.33 -23.86
CA ASN A 275 5.26 -16.25 -24.00
C ASN A 275 4.56 -15.81 -22.70
N GLY A 276 5.02 -16.25 -21.53
CA GLY A 276 4.55 -15.74 -20.24
C GLY A 276 5.05 -14.33 -19.98
N ASP A 277 4.33 -13.59 -19.14
CA ASP A 277 4.50 -12.16 -18.94
C ASP A 277 5.03 -11.82 -17.55
N VAL A 278 5.75 -10.70 -17.47
CA VAL A 278 6.21 -10.10 -16.22
C VAL A 278 5.78 -8.64 -16.18
N PHE A 279 5.11 -8.24 -15.10
CA PHE A 279 4.75 -6.86 -14.82
C PHE A 279 5.42 -6.40 -13.53
N LEU A 280 6.22 -5.35 -13.62
CA LEU A 280 6.96 -4.80 -12.48
C LEU A 280 6.61 -3.33 -12.30
N GLU A 281 6.30 -2.93 -11.07
CA GLU A 281 6.39 -1.54 -10.62
C GLU A 281 7.85 -1.23 -10.22
N GLY A 282 8.30 0.01 -10.40
CA GLY A 282 9.68 0.40 -10.05
C GLY A 282 9.93 1.90 -10.00
N ASP A 283 11.20 2.29 -9.84
CA ASP A 283 11.63 3.68 -9.92
C ASP A 283 11.65 4.17 -11.39
N PRO A 284 11.46 5.48 -11.68
CA PRO A 284 11.53 6.00 -13.05
C PRO A 284 12.82 5.72 -13.82
N ARG A 285 13.91 5.40 -13.12
CA ARG A 285 15.19 4.99 -13.72
C ARG A 285 15.19 3.52 -14.17
N HIS A 286 14.39 2.66 -13.55
CA HIS A 286 14.43 1.20 -13.74
C HIS A 286 14.07 0.71 -15.14
N PRO A 287 13.10 1.28 -15.87
CA PRO A 287 12.82 0.82 -17.23
C PRO A 287 14.05 0.84 -18.15
N HIS A 288 14.88 1.88 -18.03
CA HIS A 288 16.14 1.97 -18.78
C HIS A 288 17.17 0.94 -18.29
N MET A 289 17.31 0.79 -16.97
CA MET A 289 18.27 -0.13 -16.36
C MET A 289 17.93 -1.59 -16.66
N ILE A 290 16.66 -1.98 -16.57
CA ILE A 290 16.16 -3.31 -16.97
C ILE A 290 16.48 -3.56 -18.45
N SER A 291 16.21 -2.59 -19.32
CA SER A 291 16.52 -2.72 -20.76
C SER A 291 18.02 -2.96 -21.02
N GLN A 292 18.90 -2.25 -20.31
CA GLN A 292 20.34 -2.45 -20.40
C GLN A 292 20.77 -3.83 -19.86
N TRP A 293 20.22 -4.22 -18.71
CA TRP A 293 20.54 -5.48 -18.05
C TRP A 293 20.11 -6.70 -18.88
N LEU A 294 18.96 -6.63 -19.55
CA LEU A 294 18.49 -7.69 -20.46
C LEU A 294 19.41 -7.88 -21.68
N LYS A 295 20.09 -6.81 -22.13
CA LYS A 295 21.06 -6.91 -23.24
C LYS A 295 22.35 -7.62 -22.84
N THR A 296 22.73 -7.58 -21.58
CA THR A 296 23.95 -8.22 -21.07
C THR A 296 23.69 -9.59 -20.45
N THR A 297 22.43 -9.90 -20.11
CA THR A 297 22.04 -11.15 -19.44
C THR A 297 21.11 -11.99 -20.31
N HIS A 298 21.68 -12.78 -21.21
CA HIS A 298 20.92 -13.57 -22.18
C HIS A 298 20.23 -14.82 -21.61
N SER A 299 20.57 -15.23 -20.38
CA SER A 299 20.04 -16.44 -19.75
C SER A 299 18.54 -16.38 -19.46
N VAL A 300 17.97 -15.19 -19.25
CA VAL A 300 16.55 -15.03 -18.87
C VAL A 300 15.58 -15.09 -20.06
N GLN A 301 16.06 -14.93 -21.30
CA GLN A 301 15.24 -14.97 -22.53
C GLN A 301 14.01 -14.04 -22.52
N LEU A 302 14.07 -12.92 -21.79
CA LEU A 302 13.01 -11.92 -21.71
C LEU A 302 13.22 -10.81 -22.74
N ARG A 303 12.11 -10.30 -23.31
CA ARG A 303 12.08 -9.10 -24.13
C ARG A 303 11.20 -8.03 -23.49
N LEU A 304 11.64 -6.77 -23.58
CA LEU A 304 10.83 -5.62 -23.17
C LEU A 304 9.71 -5.40 -24.18
N ILE A 305 8.46 -5.45 -23.71
CA ILE A 305 7.26 -5.24 -24.54
C ILE A 305 6.80 -3.80 -24.45
N SER A 306 6.69 -3.27 -23.23
CA SER A 306 6.15 -1.92 -23.00
C SER A 306 6.65 -1.31 -21.69
N ILE A 307 6.63 0.02 -21.65
CA ILE A 307 6.85 0.83 -20.46
C ILE A 307 5.62 1.70 -20.29
N PHE A 308 4.98 1.63 -19.12
CA PHE A 308 3.78 2.41 -18.83
C PHE A 308 4.08 3.50 -17.82
N GLN A 309 3.42 4.64 -18.00
CA GLN A 309 3.49 5.75 -17.07
C GLN A 309 2.37 5.64 -16.04
N ASP A 310 2.62 6.09 -14.81
CA ASP A 310 1.60 6.29 -13.79
C ASP A 310 0.72 7.52 -14.08
N PHE A 311 -0.32 7.73 -13.26
CA PHE A 311 -1.17 8.93 -13.34
C PHE A 311 -0.39 10.24 -13.16
N CYS A 312 0.79 10.19 -12.52
CA CYS A 312 1.74 11.30 -12.39
C CYS A 312 2.68 11.48 -13.60
N LYS A 313 2.49 10.71 -14.68
CA LYS A 313 3.29 10.74 -15.92
C LYS A 313 4.74 10.30 -15.74
N LYS A 314 5.07 9.57 -14.69
CA LYS A 314 6.40 8.97 -14.49
C LYS A 314 6.42 7.55 -15.06
N PRO A 315 7.48 7.13 -15.77
CA PRO A 315 7.59 5.76 -16.26
C PRO A 315 7.73 4.81 -15.06
N ARG A 316 6.66 4.07 -14.74
CA ARG A 316 6.51 3.40 -13.46
C ARG A 316 6.47 1.88 -13.60
N PHE A 317 5.91 1.40 -14.71
CA PHE A 317 5.67 -0.02 -14.91
C PHE A 317 6.42 -0.55 -16.13
N VAL A 318 6.94 -1.77 -16.00
CA VAL A 318 7.64 -2.47 -17.06
C VAL A 318 6.91 -3.78 -17.36
N HIS A 319 6.63 -4.00 -18.64
CA HIS A 319 6.06 -5.25 -19.15
C HIS A 319 7.10 -5.98 -19.99
N LEU A 320 7.44 -7.19 -19.56
CA LEU A 320 8.37 -8.11 -20.24
C LEU A 320 7.63 -9.38 -20.65
N ARG A 321 8.10 -10.04 -21.70
CA ARG A 321 7.59 -11.35 -22.13
C ARG A 321 8.73 -12.33 -22.36
N LYS A 322 8.55 -13.58 -21.94
CA LYS A 322 9.51 -14.67 -22.23
C LYS A 322 9.41 -15.07 -23.69
N SER A 323 10.57 -15.19 -24.32
CA SER A 323 10.69 -15.54 -25.74
C SER A 323 10.63 -17.02 -26.02
#